data_AF-A0A1W9IFZ3-F1
#
_entry.id   AF-A0A1W9IFZ3-F1
#
_cell.length_a   1.000
_cell.length_b   1.000
_cell.length_c   1.000
_cell.angle_alpha   90.00
_cell.angle_beta   90.00
_cell.angle_gamma   90.00
#
_symmetry.space_group_name_H-M   'P 1'
#
loop_
_entity.id
_entity.type
_entity.pdbx_description
1 polymer ?
#
loop_
_entity_poly.entity_id
_entity_poly.type
_entity_poly.pdbx_seq_one_letter_code
_entity_poly.pdbx_strand_id
1 'polypeptide(L)'
;MRQRDSRHHFAQPAQVRVLTNAPSMPDRPVPIRFWKNVPTAWIAITLYEGINRQVRRMTAAVGHPTLRLIRIAIGPMTLGTLQPGKWRALTPEEITEILRHAG
;
A
#
# COMPACT_ATOMS: atom_id res chain seq x y z
N MET A 1 1.03 15.77 -22.90
CA MET A 1 -0.04 14.82 -23.20
C MET A 1 0.56 13.66 -24.02
N ARG A 2 1.03 12.60 -23.38
CA ARG A 2 1.45 11.37 -24.08
C ARG A 2 0.51 10.26 -23.61
N GLN A 3 -0.45 9.90 -24.46
CA GLN A 3 -1.13 8.61 -24.37
C GLN A 3 -0.04 7.55 -24.54
N ARG A 4 0.27 6.81 -23.47
CA ARG A 4 1.14 5.64 -23.53
C ARG A 4 0.33 4.42 -23.11
N ASP A 5 0.21 3.53 -24.09
CA ASP A 5 0.01 2.10 -24.00
C ASP A 5 -1.35 1.61 -23.47
N SER A 6 -2.26 1.35 -24.42
CA SER A 6 -3.51 0.59 -24.28
C SER A 6 -3.27 -0.93 -24.28
N ARG A 7 -2.21 -1.41 -23.61
CA ARG A 7 -2.15 -2.80 -23.17
C ARG A 7 -2.91 -2.91 -21.86
N HIS A 8 -4.07 -3.56 -21.90
CA HIS A 8 -4.74 -4.07 -20.72
C HIS A 8 -3.76 -5.01 -20.00
N HIS A 9 -2.99 -4.47 -19.05
CA HIS A 9 -2.19 -5.29 -18.16
C HIS A 9 -3.17 -5.94 -17.21
N PHE A 10 -3.43 -7.23 -17.43
CA PHE A 10 -4.11 -8.06 -16.45
C PHE A 10 -3.19 -8.17 -15.24
N ALA A 11 -3.56 -7.47 -14.18
CA ALA A 11 -2.91 -7.61 -12.88
C ALA A 11 -3.21 -9.01 -12.32
N GLN A 12 -2.27 -9.58 -11.58
CA GLN A 12 -2.53 -10.76 -10.77
C GLN A 12 -3.61 -10.45 -9.72
N PRO A 13 -4.42 -11.45 -9.33
CA PRO A 13 -5.39 -11.27 -8.26
C PRO A 13 -4.71 -10.78 -6.97
N ALA A 14 -5.31 -9.77 -6.35
CA ALA A 14 -4.87 -9.24 -5.07
C ALA A 14 -5.69 -9.85 -3.94
N GLN A 15 -5.06 -10.13 -2.81
CA GLN A 15 -5.80 -10.44 -1.58
C GLN A 15 -6.23 -9.13 -0.94
N VAL A 16 -7.53 -9.01 -0.63
CA VAL A 16 -8.11 -7.78 -0.09
C VAL A 16 -9.00 -8.11 1.12
N ARG A 17 -8.89 -7.32 2.18
CA ARG A 17 -9.82 -7.36 3.32
C ARG A 17 -10.13 -5.97 3.84
N VAL A 18 -11.37 -5.77 4.29
CA VAL A 18 -11.78 -4.55 4.98
C VAL A 18 -11.26 -4.58 6.41
N LEU A 19 -10.80 -3.43 6.91
CA LEU A 19 -10.42 -3.26 8.31
C LEU A 19 -11.60 -2.66 9.07
N THR A 20 -11.97 -3.29 10.19
CA THR A 20 -13.05 -2.81 11.06
C THR A 20 -12.70 -1.49 11.73
N ASN A 21 -11.44 -1.31 12.09
CA ASN A 21 -10.93 -0.11 12.75
C ASN A 21 -9.84 0.55 11.88
N ALA A 22 -9.75 1.88 11.99
CA ALA A 22 -8.64 2.61 11.38
C ALA A 22 -7.31 2.15 12.02
N PRO A 23 -6.26 1.90 11.21
CA PRO A 23 -4.96 1.55 11.73
C PRO A 23 -4.35 2.74 12.48
N SER A 24 -3.67 2.47 13.60
CA SER A 24 -2.92 3.47 14.34
C SER A 24 -1.70 3.91 13.53
N MET A 25 -1.85 4.97 12.74
CA MET A 25 -0.82 5.48 11.85
C MET A 25 -0.64 6.98 12.08
N PRO A 26 0.60 7.51 12.14
CA PRO A 26 0.87 8.93 12.32
C PRO A 26 0.11 9.80 11.34
N ASP A 27 -0.27 11.01 11.74
CA ASP A 27 -1.00 11.90 10.85
C ASP A 27 -0.19 12.27 9.61
N ARG A 28 -0.92 12.53 8.53
CA ARG A 28 -0.30 13.00 7.30
C ARG A 28 0.11 14.47 7.47
N PRO A 29 1.32 14.87 7.08
CA PRO A 29 1.77 16.27 7.22
C PRO A 29 1.01 17.24 6.31
N VAL A 30 0.51 16.77 5.16
CA VAL A 30 -0.26 17.59 4.21
C VAL A 30 -1.69 17.06 4.13
N PRO A 31 -2.71 17.88 4.40
CA PRO A 31 -4.10 17.43 4.30
C PRO A 31 -4.46 17.12 2.83
N ILE A 32 -5.31 16.13 2.65
CA ILE A 32 -5.95 15.85 1.36
C ILE A 32 -7.22 16.67 1.22
N ARG A 33 -7.53 17.12 0.01
CA ARG A 33 -8.87 17.60 -0.31
C ARG A 33 -9.80 16.40 -0.46
N PHE A 34 -10.77 16.28 0.42
CA PHE A 34 -11.87 15.33 0.35
C PHE A 34 -13.09 15.92 1.06
N TRP A 35 -14.26 15.38 0.79
CA TRP A 35 -15.47 15.76 1.51
C TRP A 35 -15.51 15.03 2.85
N LYS A 36 -15.46 15.78 3.95
CA LYS A 36 -15.47 15.25 5.32
C LYS A 36 -16.71 14.38 5.62
N ASN A 37 -17.81 14.60 4.90
CA ASN A 37 -19.09 13.93 5.12
C ASN A 37 -19.29 12.66 4.28
N VAL A 38 -18.33 12.30 3.42
CA VAL A 38 -18.40 11.04 2.67
C VAL A 38 -17.78 9.94 3.52
N PRO A 39 -18.49 8.85 3.81
CA PRO A 39 -17.93 7.72 4.54
C PRO A 39 -16.67 7.18 3.86
N THR A 40 -15.67 6.81 4.65
CA THR A 40 -14.42 6.22 4.16
C THR A 40 -14.14 4.90 4.90
N ALA A 41 -13.36 4.03 4.27
CA ALA A 41 -12.97 2.75 4.85
C ALA A 41 -11.48 2.50 4.65
N TRP A 42 -10.91 1.71 5.55
CA TRP A 42 -9.58 1.17 5.40
C TRP A 42 -9.64 -0.25 4.86
N ILE A 43 -8.77 -0.55 3.90
CA ILE A 43 -8.60 -1.88 3.33
C ILE A 43 -7.13 -2.27 3.40
N ALA A 44 -6.86 -3.54 3.70
CA ALA A 44 -5.55 -4.14 3.51
C ALA A 44 -5.54 -4.83 2.15
N ILE A 45 -4.50 -4.56 1.36
CA ILE A 45 -4.27 -5.17 0.05
C ILE A 45 -2.87 -5.77 0.03
N THR A 46 -2.78 -7.05 -0.32
CA THR A 46 -1.51 -7.74 -0.59
C THR A 46 -1.36 -7.93 -2.09
N LEU A 47 -0.21 -7.53 -2.62
CA LEU A 47 0.17 -7.67 -4.03
C LEU A 47 1.50 -8.44 -4.12
N TYR A 48 1.63 -9.26 -5.16
CA TYR A 48 2.86 -9.99 -5.51
C TYR A 48 3.55 -9.40 -6.76
N GLU A 49 3.06 -8.26 -7.23
CA GLU A 49 3.60 -7.51 -8.37
C GLU A 49 3.68 -6.01 -8.06
N GLY A 50 4.49 -5.30 -8.84
CA GLY A 50 4.86 -3.90 -8.59
C GLY A 50 4.45 -2.94 -9.71
N ILE A 51 3.24 -3.08 -10.29
CA ILE A 51 2.86 -2.22 -11.42
C ILE A 51 2.66 -0.77 -10.95
N ASN A 52 3.09 0.20 -11.77
CA ASN A 52 2.96 1.64 -11.48
C ASN A 52 1.52 1.99 -11.07
N ARG A 53 1.39 2.58 -9.86
CA ARG A 53 0.12 3.05 -9.27
C ARG A 53 -0.99 1.99 -9.23
N GLN A 54 -0.64 0.70 -9.20
CA GLN A 54 -1.60 -0.40 -9.29
C GLN A 54 -2.74 -0.30 -8.29
N VAL A 55 -2.45 -0.17 -6.99
CA VAL A 55 -3.48 0.01 -5.94
C VAL A 55 -4.42 1.18 -6.26
N ARG A 56 -3.86 2.32 -6.67
CA ARG A 56 -4.66 3.52 -6.98
C ARG A 56 -5.55 3.32 -8.21
N ARG A 57 -5.07 2.58 -9.21
CA ARG A 57 -5.86 2.23 -10.40
C ARG A 57 -6.96 1.23 -10.06
N MET A 58 -6.65 0.19 -9.27
CA MET A 58 -7.61 -0.82 -8.83
C MET A 58 -8.77 -0.20 -8.07
N THR A 59 -8.52 0.61 -7.04
CA THR A 59 -9.62 1.17 -6.24
C THR A 59 -10.42 2.22 -7.01
N ALA A 60 -9.78 3.00 -7.89
CA ALA A 60 -10.49 3.94 -8.76
C ALA A 60 -11.39 3.23 -9.78
N ALA A 61 -10.96 2.09 -10.33
CA ALA A 61 -11.73 1.32 -11.30
C ALA A 61 -13.07 0.80 -10.74
N VAL A 62 -13.16 0.64 -9.41
CA VAL A 62 -14.39 0.24 -8.70
C VAL A 62 -15.10 1.41 -8.00
N GLY A 63 -14.76 2.65 -8.33
CA GLY A 63 -15.46 3.85 -7.81
C GLY A 63 -15.01 4.35 -6.44
N HIS A 64 -13.91 3.83 -5.89
CA HIS A 64 -13.38 4.22 -4.56
C HIS A 64 -11.93 4.74 -4.65
N PRO A 65 -11.69 5.99 -5.07
CA PRO A 65 -10.34 6.55 -5.21
C PRO A 65 -9.53 6.48 -3.91
N THR A 66 -8.25 6.07 -4.00
CA THR A 66 -7.38 5.95 -2.82
C THR A 66 -7.06 7.32 -2.20
N LEU A 67 -7.56 7.57 -0.99
CA LEU A 67 -7.29 8.78 -0.20
C LEU A 67 -5.90 8.76 0.47
N ARG A 68 -5.56 7.63 1.08
CA ARG A 68 -4.30 7.39 1.79
C ARG A 68 -3.80 5.99 1.46
N LEU A 69 -2.51 5.88 1.14
CA LEU A 69 -1.86 4.61 0.84
C LEU A 69 -0.60 4.51 1.68
N ILE A 70 -0.48 3.46 2.46
CA ILE A 70 0.68 3.21 3.30
C ILE A 70 1.10 1.76 3.09
N ARG A 71 2.37 1.55 2.80
CA ARG A 71 2.93 0.21 2.73
C ARG A 71 3.44 -0.16 4.12
N ILE A 72 2.77 -1.13 4.74
CA ILE A 72 3.08 -1.58 6.11
C ILE A 72 3.99 -2.81 6.14
N ALA A 73 4.18 -3.49 5.02
CA ALA A 73 5.02 -4.67 4.92
C ALA A 73 5.61 -4.84 3.51
N ILE A 74 6.75 -5.53 3.43
CA ILE A 74 7.40 -5.99 2.19
C ILE A 74 7.95 -7.37 2.47
N GLY A 75 7.40 -8.39 1.80
CA GLY A 75 7.76 -9.78 2.07
C GLY A 75 7.58 -10.09 3.58
N PRO A 76 8.59 -10.67 4.24
CA PRO A 76 8.51 -10.99 5.67
C PRO A 76 8.66 -9.76 6.59
N MET A 77 9.04 -8.60 6.06
CA MET A 77 9.32 -7.41 6.87
C MET A 77 8.07 -6.56 7.08
N THR A 78 7.90 -6.08 8.31
CA THR A 78 6.83 -5.13 8.67
C THR A 78 7.39 -3.79 9.10
N LEU A 79 6.61 -2.72 8.92
CA LEU A 79 6.99 -1.35 9.30
C LEU A 79 7.13 -1.20 10.82
N GLY A 80 6.38 -1.99 11.60
CA GLY A 80 6.40 -1.95 13.06
C GLY A 80 6.11 -0.55 13.61
N THR A 81 7.01 -0.06 14.45
CA THR A 81 6.90 1.23 15.16
C THR A 81 7.72 2.34 14.51
N LEU A 82 8.28 2.12 13.31
CA LEU A 82 9.15 3.08 12.64
C LEU A 82 8.37 4.35 12.23
N GLN A 83 8.84 5.49 12.72
CA GLN A 83 8.21 6.78 12.45
C GLN A 83 8.45 7.27 11.01
N PRO A 84 7.56 8.11 10.45
CA PRO A 84 7.73 8.67 9.11
C PRO A 84 9.08 9.39 8.97
N GLY A 85 9.79 9.12 7.88
CA GLY A 85 11.10 9.72 7.60
C GLY A 85 12.26 9.14 8.41
N LYS A 86 12.02 8.18 9.30
CA LYS A 86 13.07 7.45 10.01
C LYS A 86 13.45 6.18 9.25
N TRP A 87 14.65 5.70 9.53
CA TRP A 87 15.20 4.44 9.04
C TRP A 87 15.99 3.77 10.16
N ARG A 88 16.24 2.47 10.00
CA ARG A 88 17.14 1.69 10.83
C ARG A 88 17.85 0.64 9.97
N ALA A 89 18.98 0.14 10.44
CA ALA A 89 19.59 -1.05 9.87
C ALA A 89 18.68 -2.27 10.12
N LEU A 90 18.74 -3.23 9.19
CA LEU A 90 18.15 -4.55 9.38
C LEU A 90 19.01 -5.35 10.36
N THR A 91 18.38 -6.20 11.15
CA THR A 91 19.12 -7.16 11.99
C THR A 91 19.62 -8.33 11.14
N PRO A 92 20.66 -9.07 11.59
CA PRO A 92 21.13 -10.27 10.89
C PRO A 92 20.03 -11.32 10.65
N GLU A 93 19.08 -11.44 11.58
CA GLU A 93 17.94 -12.35 11.48
C GLU A 93 16.98 -11.89 10.39
N GLU A 94 16.66 -10.59 10.33
CA GLU A 94 15.82 -10.01 9.29
C GLU A 94 16.45 -10.16 7.90
N ILE A 95 17.76 -9.98 7.78
CA ILE A 95 18.49 -10.20 6.52
C ILE A 95 18.35 -11.67 6.10
N THR A 96 18.57 -12.60 7.02
CA THR A 96 18.45 -14.03 6.75
C THR A 96 17.02 -14.40 6.33
N GLU A 97 16.01 -13.83 6.98
CA GLU A 97 14.60 -14.03 6.67
C GLU A 97 14.24 -13.55 5.26
N ILE A 98 14.74 -12.36 4.89
CA ILE A 98 14.56 -11.81 3.54
C ILE A 98 15.21 -12.72 2.50
N LEU A 99 16.45 -13.15 2.72
CA LEU A 99 17.17 -14.01 1.78
C LEU A 99 16.48 -15.36 1.59
N ARG A 100 15.85 -15.91 2.63
CA ARG A 100 15.05 -17.15 2.51
C ARG A 100 13.84 -16.99 1.58
N HIS A 101 13.26 -15.79 1.55
CA HIS A 101 12.09 -15.46 0.74
C HIS A 101 12.43 -14.82 -0.61
N ALA A 102 13.70 -14.53 -0.86
CA ALA A 102 14.20 -14.06 -2.14
C ALA A 102 14.49 -15.26 -3.05
N GLY A 103 13.42 -15.90 -3.54
CA GLY A 103 13.44 -17.02 -4.48
C GLY A 103 12.35 -16.85 -5.52
#